data_AF-T1CGF8-F1
#
_entry.id   AF-T1CGF8-F1
#
_cell.length_a   1.000
_cell.length_b   1.000
_cell.length_c   1.000
_cell.angle_alpha   90.00
_cell.angle_beta   90.00
_cell.angle_gamma   90.00
#
_symmetry.space_group_name_H-M   'P 1'
#
loop_
_entity.id
_entity.type
_entity.pdbx_description
1 polymer ?
#
loop_
_entity_poly.entity_id
_entity_poly.type
_entity_poly.pdbx_seq_one_letter_code
_entity_poly.pdbx_strand_id
1 'polypeptide(L)'
;TPGQYFAWVAYDLILFEEGSIANMTASLIGNVFSFKPLKAARLEDIRIPVAYIKTFKGPPTGLVAERERLDKYGRPLLGATTKPKLGLSGRNYGRVIYEGL
;
A
#
# COMPACT_ATOMS: atom_id res chain seq x y z
N THR A 1 -14.71 -16.99 17.73
CA THR A 1 -15.93 -16.23 18.06
C THR A 1 -17.10 -16.92 17.41
N PRO A 2 -18.18 -17.26 18.13
CA PRO A 2 -19.36 -17.88 17.51
C PRO A 2 -19.88 -17.01 16.36
N GLY A 3 -20.18 -17.60 15.20
CA GLY A 3 -20.76 -16.90 14.05
C GLY A 3 -19.79 -16.12 13.16
N GLN A 4 -18.48 -16.38 13.23
CA GLN A 4 -17.49 -15.87 12.28
C GLN A 4 -16.84 -17.04 11.52
N TYR A 5 -16.62 -16.86 10.22
CA TYR A 5 -16.12 -17.90 9.33
C TYR A 5 -15.06 -17.34 8.40
N PHE A 6 -14.09 -18.17 8.05
CA PHE A 6 -13.21 -17.92 6.91
C PHE A 6 -13.87 -18.45 5.64
N ALA A 7 -13.85 -17.64 4.59
CA ALA A 7 -14.29 -18.00 3.26
C ALA A 7 -13.12 -17.78 2.30
N TRP A 8 -12.83 -18.79 1.48
CA TRP A 8 -11.83 -18.72 0.43
C TRP A 8 -12.55 -18.67 -0.91
N VAL A 9 -12.28 -17.61 -1.69
CA VAL A 9 -12.92 -17.37 -2.99
C VAL A 9 -11.83 -17.35 -4.05
N ALA A 10 -12.03 -18.12 -5.12
CA ALA A 10 -11.16 -18.13 -6.29
C ALA A 10 -11.78 -17.32 -7.42
N TYR A 11 -10.95 -16.50 -8.08
CA TYR A 11 -11.32 -15.71 -9.25
C TYR A 11 -10.40 -16.10 -10.41
N ASP A 12 -10.97 -16.16 -11.61
CA ASP A 12 -10.18 -16.35 -12.83
C ASP A 12 -9.46 -15.04 -13.22
N LEU A 13 -8.27 -15.16 -13.79
CA LEU A 13 -7.42 -14.05 -14.20
C LEU A 13 -8.08 -13.18 -15.28
N ILE A 14 -8.96 -13.76 -16.09
CA ILE A 14 -9.69 -13.04 -17.15
C ILE A 14 -10.55 -11.88 -16.62
N LEU A 15 -10.86 -11.87 -15.32
CA LEU A 15 -11.66 -10.83 -14.68
C LEU A 15 -10.85 -9.57 -14.34
N PHE A 16 -9.52 -9.63 -14.47
CA PHE A 16 -8.62 -8.58 -14.04
C PHE A 16 -7.89 -7.93 -15.21
N GLU A 17 -7.91 -6.61 -15.22
CA GLU A 17 -7.11 -5.80 -16.14
C GLU A 17 -5.63 -5.81 -15.71
N GLU A 18 -4.74 -6.06 -16.66
CA GLU A 18 -3.29 -6.06 -16.43
C GLU A 18 -2.80 -4.72 -15.86
N GLY A 19 -1.99 -4.77 -14.80
CA GLY A 19 -1.39 -3.57 -14.22
C GLY A 19 -2.35 -2.63 -13.48
N SER A 20 -3.62 -3.03 -13.26
CA SER A 20 -4.67 -2.16 -12.73
C SER A 20 -5.08 -2.54 -11.30
N ILE A 21 -4.54 -1.83 -10.30
CA ILE A 21 -4.97 -1.98 -8.89
C ILE A 21 -6.42 -1.55 -8.74
N ALA A 22 -6.85 -0.50 -9.47
CA ALA A 22 -8.21 0.01 -9.41
C ALA A 22 -9.24 -1.01 -9.91
N ASN A 23 -8.95 -1.71 -11.01
CA ASN A 23 -9.82 -2.78 -11.49
C ASN A 23 -9.89 -3.93 -10.48
N MET A 24 -8.75 -4.40 -9.95
CA MET A 24 -8.70 -5.46 -8.96
C MET A 24 -9.51 -5.13 -7.70
N THR A 25 -9.38 -3.91 -7.17
CA THR A 25 -10.15 -3.49 -5.98
C THR A 25 -11.64 -3.37 -6.28
N ALA A 26 -12.02 -2.81 -7.43
CA ALA A 26 -13.42 -2.75 -7.83
C ALA A 26 -14.06 -4.15 -7.92
N SER A 27 -13.34 -5.11 -8.50
CA SER A 27 -13.80 -6.49 -8.68
C SER A 27 -13.91 -7.28 -7.37
N LEU A 28 -12.96 -7.12 -6.45
CA LEU A 28 -12.93 -7.90 -5.19
C LEU A 28 -13.81 -7.29 -4.09
N ILE A 29 -13.77 -5.98 -3.92
CA ILE A 29 -14.31 -5.31 -2.73
C ILE A 29 -15.42 -4.30 -3.04
N GLY A 30 -15.81 -4.12 -4.31
CA GLY A 30 -16.77 -3.09 -4.71
C GLY A 30 -18.14 -3.21 -4.04
N ASN A 31 -18.85 -4.32 -4.26
CA ASN A 31 -20.24 -4.46 -3.82
C ASN A 31 -20.44 -5.43 -2.64
N VAL A 32 -19.47 -6.32 -2.39
CA VAL A 32 -19.61 -7.46 -1.47
C VAL A 32 -19.82 -6.99 -0.02
N PHE A 33 -19.18 -5.89 0.38
CA PHE A 33 -19.29 -5.37 1.75
C PHE A 33 -20.62 -4.67 2.06
N SER A 34 -21.42 -4.32 1.05
CA SER A 34 -22.74 -3.70 1.22
C SER A 34 -23.89 -4.72 1.12
N PHE A 35 -23.57 -6.01 1.11
CA PHE A 35 -24.57 -7.06 0.93
C PHE A 35 -25.42 -7.22 2.20
N LYS A 36 -26.73 -6.92 2.11
CA LYS A 36 -27.68 -6.96 3.25
C LYS A 36 -27.64 -8.24 4.11
N PRO A 37 -27.45 -9.45 3.54
CA PRO A 37 -27.35 -10.68 4.33
C PRO A 37 -26.09 -10.79 5.18
N LEU A 38 -25.03 -10.04 4.87
CA LEU A 38 -23.79 -10.04 5.63
C LEU A 38 -23.86 -8.96 6.71
N LYS A 39 -23.77 -9.36 7.98
CA LYS A 39 -23.67 -8.39 9.10
C LYS A 39 -22.36 -7.61 9.06
N ALA A 40 -21.28 -8.29 8.72
CA ALA A 40 -19.95 -7.72 8.53
C ALA A 40 -19.13 -8.69 7.67
N ALA A 41 -18.21 -8.15 6.88
CA ALA A 41 -17.19 -8.93 6.19
C ALA A 41 -15.86 -8.19 6.29
N ARG A 42 -14.75 -8.94 6.21
CA ARG A 42 -13.40 -8.40 6.14
C ARG A 42 -12.58 -9.24 5.16
N LEU A 43 -11.87 -8.56 4.27
CA LEU A 43 -10.86 -9.19 3.43
C LEU A 43 -9.58 -9.30 4.25
N GLU A 44 -9.17 -10.53 4.56
CA GLU A 44 -7.98 -10.79 5.40
C GLU A 44 -6.70 -10.88 4.57
N ASP A 45 -6.74 -11.56 3.42
CA ASP A 45 -5.58 -11.72 2.55
C ASP A 45 -6.01 -11.94 1.08
N ILE A 46 -5.08 -11.69 0.16
CA ILE A 46 -5.23 -11.93 -1.28
C ILE A 46 -4.01 -12.69 -1.78
N ARG A 47 -4.25 -13.89 -2.31
CA ARG A 47 -3.22 -14.60 -3.06
C ARG A 47 -3.11 -14.05 -4.48
N ILE A 48 -2.01 -13.39 -4.80
CA ILE A 48 -1.76 -12.86 -6.15
C ILE A 48 -0.87 -13.83 -6.95
N PRO A 49 -1.31 -14.36 -8.11
CA PRO A 49 -0.52 -15.28 -8.91
C PRO A 49 0.59 -14.57 -9.70
N VAL A 50 1.66 -15.29 -10.02
CA VAL A 50 2.83 -14.77 -10.75
C VAL A 50 2.45 -14.15 -12.11
N ALA A 51 1.48 -14.74 -12.81
CA ALA A 51 1.00 -14.23 -14.09
C ALA A 51 0.47 -12.79 -13.97
N TYR A 52 -0.26 -12.49 -12.89
CA TYR A 52 -0.79 -11.14 -12.65
C TYR A 52 0.28 -10.20 -12.08
N ILE A 53 1.11 -10.67 -11.14
CA ILE A 53 2.18 -9.85 -10.52
C ILE A 53 3.12 -9.27 -11.59
N LYS A 54 3.46 -10.06 -12.61
CA LYS A 54 4.38 -9.64 -13.68
C LYS A 54 3.84 -8.50 -14.56
N THR A 55 2.55 -8.19 -14.49
CA THR A 55 1.96 -7.05 -15.22
C THR A 55 2.26 -5.70 -14.55
N PHE A 56 2.74 -5.70 -13.31
CA PHE A 56 3.07 -4.50 -12.56
C PHE A 56 4.58 -4.21 -12.59
N LYS A 57 4.93 -2.92 -12.69
CA LYS A 57 6.33 -2.48 -12.60
C LYS A 57 6.92 -2.64 -11.19
N GLY A 58 6.08 -2.68 -10.17
CA GLY A 58 6.50 -2.74 -8.77
C GLY A 58 7.15 -1.44 -8.27
N PRO A 59 7.90 -1.51 -7.15
CA PRO A 59 8.59 -0.35 -6.58
C PRO A 59 9.66 0.22 -7.53
N PRO A 60 9.83 1.55 -7.63
CA PRO A 60 10.81 2.17 -8.54
C PRO A 60 12.28 1.81 -8.27
N THR A 61 12.62 1.45 -7.03
CA THR A 61 14.00 1.25 -6.57
C THR A 61 14.09 0.05 -5.63
N GLY A 62 13.21 0.00 -4.64
CA GLY A 62 13.20 -1.04 -3.62
C GLY A 62 14.30 -0.88 -2.58
N LEU A 63 14.29 -1.77 -1.58
CA LEU A 63 15.12 -1.63 -0.38
C LEU A 63 16.63 -1.60 -0.66
N VAL A 64 17.09 -2.44 -1.60
CA VAL A 64 18.52 -2.58 -1.92
C VAL A 64 19.04 -1.30 -2.57
N ALA A 65 18.42 -0.86 -3.66
CA ALA A 65 18.85 0.33 -4.39
C ALA A 65 18.74 1.62 -3.56
N GLU A 66 17.71 1.76 -2.72
CA GLU A 66 17.60 2.92 -1.81
C GLU A 66 18.73 2.96 -0.78
N ARG A 67 19.11 1.80 -0.21
CA ARG A 67 20.22 1.73 0.75
C ARG A 67 21.58 1.97 0.11
N GLU A 68 21.77 1.49 -1.11
CA GLU A 68 22.97 1.73 -1.91
C GLU A 68 23.12 3.22 -2.27
N ARG A 69 22.04 3.88 -2.68
CA ARG A 69 22.05 5.32 -3.00
C ARG A 69 22.35 6.22 -1.81
N LEU A 70 21.90 5.83 -0.61
CA LEU A 70 22.09 6.61 0.62
C LEU A 70 23.35 6.23 1.39
N ASP A 71 24.03 5.15 1.01
CA ASP A 71 25.18 4.56 1.72
C ASP A 71 24.90 4.33 3.21
N LYS A 72 23.74 3.73 3.53
CA LYS A 72 23.31 3.43 4.91
C LYS A 72 22.90 1.97 5.07
N TYR A 73 23.67 1.25 5.89
CA TYR A 73 23.47 -0.18 6.17
C TYR A 73 23.36 -0.46 7.67
N GLY A 74 22.82 -1.63 8.02
CA GLY A 74 22.82 -2.15 9.40
C GLY A 74 21.91 -1.42 10.40
N ARG A 75 21.23 -0.35 9.99
CA ARG A 75 20.31 0.41 10.86
C ARG A 75 19.05 0.89 10.13
N PRO A 76 17.96 1.18 10.88
CA PRO A 76 16.80 1.91 10.36
C PRO A 76 17.19 3.32 9.90
N LEU A 77 16.47 3.84 8.91
CA LEU A 77 16.55 5.26 8.53
C LEU A 77 15.68 6.07 9.48
N LEU A 78 16.19 7.19 9.98
CA LEU A 78 15.44 8.13 10.80
C LEU A 78 14.90 9.25 9.91
N GLY A 79 13.66 9.66 10.14
CA GLY A 79 13.02 10.76 9.45
C GLY A 79 12.11 11.53 10.40
N ALA A 80 11.94 12.83 10.13
CA ALA A 80 11.10 13.72 10.93
C ALA A 80 10.16 14.52 10.03
N THR A 81 8.88 14.58 10.40
CA THR A 81 7.89 15.41 9.71
C THR A 81 7.91 16.81 10.31
N THR A 82 8.26 17.81 9.50
CA THR A 82 8.25 19.24 9.86
C THR A 82 6.91 19.68 10.45
N LYS A 83 6.96 20.49 11.51
CA LYS A 83 5.79 21.10 12.16
C LYS A 83 5.93 22.63 12.21
N PRO A 84 4.81 23.40 12.17
CA PRO A 84 3.42 22.96 11.99
C PRO A 84 3.16 22.36 10.61
N LYS A 85 2.05 21.62 10.45
CA LYS A 85 1.72 20.94 9.18
C LYS A 85 1.57 21.92 8.01
N LEU A 86 1.06 23.13 8.28
CA LEU A 86 0.86 24.22 7.32
C LEU A 86 1.24 25.56 7.98
N GLY A 87 1.51 26.58 7.15
CA GLY A 87 1.69 27.96 7.61
C GLY A 87 3.14 28.43 7.77
N LEU A 88 4.14 27.57 7.55
CA LEU A 88 5.54 28.01 7.45
C LEU A 88 5.81 28.63 6.08
N SER A 89 6.50 29.78 6.06
CA SER A 89 7.08 30.30 4.83
C SER A 89 8.20 29.37 4.33
N GLY A 90 8.50 29.36 3.04
CA GLY A 90 9.55 28.50 2.47
C GLY A 90 10.92 28.69 3.16
N ARG A 91 11.24 29.92 3.58
CA ARG A 91 12.46 30.22 4.34
C ARG A 91 12.45 29.56 5.72
N ASN A 92 11.35 29.67 6.46
CA ASN A 92 11.26 29.08 7.80
C ASN A 92 11.19 27.55 7.73
N TYR A 93 10.54 27.01 6.69
CA TYR A 93 10.51 25.58 6.43
C TYR A 93 11.91 25.02 6.20
N GLY A 94 12.72 25.68 5.36
CA GLY A 94 14.11 25.30 5.12
C GLY A 94 14.98 25.36 6.36
N ARG A 95 14.73 26.34 7.25
CA ARG A 95 15.45 26.43 8.54
C ARG A 95 15.17 25.22 9.43
N VAL A 96 13.90 24.82 9.56
CA VAL A 96 13.52 23.63 10.37
C VAL A 96 14.11 22.35 9.78
N ILE A 97 14.18 22.24 8.45
CA ILE A 97 14.83 21.09 7.80
C ILE A 97 16.33 21.07 8.11
N TYR A 98 17.02 22.20 7.94
CA TYR A 98 18.45 22.30 8.18
C TYR A 98 18.83 21.98 9.63
N GLU A 99 18.03 22.43 10.60
CA GLU A 99 18.27 22.14 12.02
C GLU A 99 17.94 20.69 12.41
N GLY A 100 17.19 19.96 11.57
CA GLY A 100 16.76 18.57 11.83
C GLY A 100 17.53 17.48 11.08
N LEU A 101 18.35 17.84 10.09
CA LEU A 101 19.22 16.94 9.31
C LEU A 101 20.64 16.94 9.86
#